data_AF-A0A534CDF3-F1
#
_entry.id   AF-A0A534CDF3-F1
#
_cell.length_a   1.000
_cell.length_b   1.000
_cell.length_c   1.000
_cell.angle_alpha   90.00
_cell.angle_beta   90.00
_cell.angle_gamma   90.00
#
_symmetry.space_group_name_H-M   'P 1'
#
loop_
_entity.id
_entity.type
_entity.pdbx_description
1 polymer ?
#
loop_
_entity_poly.entity_id
_entity_poly.type
_entity_poly.pdbx_seq_one_letter_code
_entity_poly.pdbx_strand_id
1 'polypeptide(L)'
;LARMKGALRISASAGFTVHEITSSNGTVVREYLSPDGKVFAVTWRGPGIPDLRQMLGDYYGQYAQAASAPHLGGHRHLAIEQPGLVVQSSGRLRSFFGRAWAPDLLPQNFSVSAIN
;
A
#
# COMPACT_ATOMS: atom_id res chain seq x y z
N LEU A 1 -4.01 -14.49 -7.30
CA LEU A 1 -4.10 -13.34 -8.24
C LEU A 1 -5.27 -12.47 -7.83
N ALA A 2 -4.95 -11.32 -7.26
CA ALA A 2 -5.87 -10.27 -6.82
C ALA A 2 -6.84 -9.86 -7.94
N ARG A 3 -8.16 -9.98 -7.73
CA ARG A 3 -9.20 -9.48 -8.67
C ARG A 3 -9.80 -8.17 -8.15
N MET A 4 -8.99 -7.13 -8.02
CA MET A 4 -9.59 -5.79 -8.00
C MET A 4 -10.18 -5.54 -9.40
N LYS A 5 -11.50 -5.31 -9.47
CA LYS A 5 -12.18 -5.01 -10.72
C LYS A 5 -11.91 -3.55 -11.08
N GLY A 6 -11.02 -3.33 -12.03
CA GLY A 6 -10.57 -2.00 -12.40
C GLY A 6 -9.75 -1.96 -13.68
N ALA A 7 -9.48 -0.75 -14.17
CA ALA A 7 -8.52 -0.55 -15.24
C ALA A 7 -7.10 -0.76 -14.69
N LEU A 8 -6.33 -1.64 -15.32
CA LEU A 8 -4.92 -1.89 -14.99
C LEU A 8 -4.02 -1.10 -15.95
N ARG A 9 -3.10 -0.33 -15.40
CA ARG A 9 -1.99 0.32 -16.11
C ARG A 9 -0.68 -0.19 -15.54
N ILE A 10 0.24 -0.60 -16.41
CA ILE A 10 1.58 -1.06 -16.02
C ILE A 10 2.60 -0.05 -16.52
N SER A 11 3.50 0.36 -15.62
CA SER A 11 4.61 1.27 -15.93
C SER A 11 5.91 0.70 -15.41
N ALA A 12 6.91 0.53 -16.27
CA ALA A 12 8.26 0.13 -15.86
C ALA A 12 9.09 1.35 -15.43
N SER A 13 9.91 1.18 -14.41
CA SER A 13 10.92 2.14 -13.95
C SER A 13 12.24 1.42 -13.73
N ALA A 14 13.34 2.17 -13.62
CA ALA A 14 14.64 1.57 -13.33
C ALA A 14 14.59 0.88 -11.96
N GLY A 15 14.63 -0.45 -11.96
CA GLY A 15 14.67 -1.27 -10.74
C GLY A 15 13.31 -1.72 -10.17
N PHE A 16 12.17 -1.33 -10.77
CA PHE A 16 10.84 -1.81 -10.34
C PHE A 16 9.77 -1.61 -11.41
N THR A 17 8.64 -2.30 -11.27
CA THR A 17 7.43 -2.13 -12.07
C THR A 17 6.30 -1.62 -11.19
N VAL A 18 5.47 -0.72 -11.71
CA VAL A 18 4.27 -0.23 -11.02
C VAL A 18 3.03 -0.78 -11.71
N HIS A 19 2.18 -1.46 -10.95
CA HIS A 19 0.83 -1.83 -11.35
C HIS A 19 -0.16 -0.85 -10.73
N GLU A 20 -0.78 0.00 -11.55
CA GLU A 20 -1.83 0.92 -11.14
C GLU A 20 -3.21 0.33 -11.46
N ILE A 21 -4.03 0.15 -10.43
CA ILE A 21 -5.38 -0.40 -10.54
C ILE A 21 -6.38 0.69 -10.12
N THR A 22 -7.27 1.07 -11.02
CA THR A 22 -8.36 2.02 -10.71
C THR A 22 -9.67 1.28 -10.58
N SER A 23 -10.19 1.21 -9.35
CA SER A 23 -11.48 0.59 -9.03
C SER A 23 -12.66 1.40 -9.58
N SER A 24 -13.83 0.76 -9.75
CA SER A 24 -15.06 1.42 -10.25
C SER A 24 -15.55 2.59 -9.40
N ASN A 25 -15.19 2.63 -8.11
CA ASN A 25 -15.50 3.73 -7.20
C ASN A 25 -14.48 4.89 -7.28
N GLY A 26 -13.45 4.80 -8.12
CA GLY A 26 -12.39 5.81 -8.25
C GLY A 26 -11.23 5.66 -7.26
N THR A 27 -11.19 4.60 -6.45
CA THR A 27 -9.99 4.28 -5.67
C THR A 27 -8.88 3.80 -6.60
N VAL A 28 -7.74 4.50 -6.55
CA VAL A 28 -6.51 4.14 -7.27
C VAL A 28 -5.59 3.45 -6.28
N VAL A 29 -5.11 2.27 -6.68
CA VAL A 29 -4.09 1.50 -5.97
C VAL A 29 -2.88 1.38 -6.86
N ARG A 30 -1.69 1.54 -6.30
CA ARG A 30 -0.42 1.27 -6.98
C ARG A 30 0.34 0.20 -6.23
N GLU A 31 0.75 -0.83 -6.92
CA GLU A 31 1.63 -1.88 -6.39
C GLU A 31 3.01 -1.70 -7.02
N TYR A 32 4.06 -1.73 -6.21
CA TYR A 32 5.44 -1.59 -6.63
C TYR A 32 6.13 -2.94 -6.52
N LEU A 33 6.52 -3.47 -7.67
CA LEU A 33 7.08 -4.80 -7.83
C LEU A 33 8.57 -4.72 -8.10
N SER A 34 9.36 -5.46 -7.36
CA SER A 34 10.78 -5.66 -7.64
C SER A 34 10.97 -6.51 -8.91
N PRO A 35 12.19 -6.56 -9.48
CA PRO A 35 12.45 -7.33 -10.71
C PRO A 35 12.20 -8.84 -10.57
N ASP A 36 12.23 -9.38 -9.34
CA ASP A 36 11.87 -10.78 -9.02
C ASP A 36 10.36 -10.97 -8.82
N GLY A 37 9.54 -9.94 -9.08
CA GLY A 37 8.08 -10.00 -9.07
C GLY A 37 7.43 -9.87 -7.70
N LYS A 38 8.19 -9.52 -6.65
CA LYS A 38 7.63 -9.32 -5.30
C LYS A 38 7.08 -7.91 -5.13
N VAL A 39 5.89 -7.80 -4.55
CA VAL A 39 5.36 -6.49 -4.14
C VAL A 39 6.09 -6.07 -2.87
N PHE A 40 6.86 -4.97 -2.94
CA PHE A 40 7.58 -4.43 -1.78
C PHE A 40 6.92 -3.17 -1.20
N ALA A 41 6.09 -2.49 -2.00
CA ALA A 41 5.32 -1.34 -1.56
C ALA A 41 3.97 -1.25 -2.26
N VAL A 42 3.00 -0.64 -1.59
CA VAL A 42 1.69 -0.31 -2.13
C VAL A 42 1.29 1.10 -1.71
N THR A 43 0.65 1.85 -2.60
CA THR A 43 -0.03 3.12 -2.25
C THR A 43 -1.47 3.07 -2.69
N TRP A 44 -2.33 3.82 -2.00
CA TRP A 44 -3.72 3.96 -2.37
C TRP A 44 -4.20 5.39 -2.14
N ARG A 45 -5.18 5.79 -2.95
CA ARG A 45 -5.92 7.03 -2.79
C ARG A 45 -7.33 6.91 -3.35
N GLY A 46 -8.32 7.49 -2.69
CA GLY A 46 -9.67 7.53 -3.21
C GLY A 46 -10.77 7.70 -2.17
N PRO A 47 -12.02 7.51 -2.59
CA PRO A 47 -13.18 7.73 -1.73
C PRO A 47 -13.42 6.62 -0.69
N GLY A 48 -12.73 5.49 -0.82
CA GLY A 48 -12.78 4.39 0.15
C GLY A 48 -11.42 3.74 0.34
N ILE A 49 -11.26 3.09 1.49
CA ILE A 49 -10.10 2.24 1.78
C ILE A 49 -10.24 0.97 0.92
N PRO A 50 -9.20 0.55 0.18
CA PRO A 50 -9.21 -0.68 -0.59
C PRO A 50 -9.20 -1.92 0.34
N ASP A 51 -9.39 -3.11 -0.24
CA ASP A 51 -9.24 -4.36 0.52
C ASP A 51 -7.76 -4.56 0.92
N LEU A 52 -7.41 -4.11 2.13
CA LEU A 52 -6.05 -4.21 2.67
C LEU A 52 -5.60 -5.65 2.89
N ARG A 53 -6.54 -6.59 3.10
CA ARG A 53 -6.20 -8.02 3.22
C ARG A 53 -5.70 -8.55 1.89
N GLN A 54 -6.35 -8.16 0.80
CA GLN A 54 -5.92 -8.52 -0.54
C GLN A 54 -4.59 -7.84 -0.93
N MET A 55 -4.39 -6.57 -0.55
CA MET A 55 -3.19 -5.81 -0.91
C MET A 55 -1.94 -6.23 -0.15
N LEU A 56 -2.07 -6.46 1.16
CA LEU A 56 -0.92 -6.78 2.02
C LEU A 56 -0.58 -8.27 2.00
N GLY A 57 -1.51 -9.13 1.58
CA GLY A 57 -1.28 -10.57 1.51
C GLY A 57 -0.78 -11.12 2.84
N ASP A 58 0.41 -11.72 2.83
CA ASP A 58 1.03 -12.33 4.00
C ASP A 58 1.35 -11.31 5.12
N TYR A 59 1.56 -10.03 4.78
CA TYR A 59 1.75 -8.95 5.76
C TYR A 59 0.45 -8.53 6.47
N TYR A 60 -0.72 -8.97 5.99
CA TYR A 60 -2.00 -8.56 6.58
C TYR A 60 -2.14 -8.98 8.04
N GLY A 61 -1.61 -10.14 8.42
CA GLY A 61 -1.65 -10.60 9.82
C GLY A 61 -0.93 -9.63 10.76
N GLN A 62 0.28 -9.22 10.38
CA GLN A 62 1.08 -8.23 11.10
C GLN A 62 0.36 -6.87 11.16
N TYR A 63 -0.19 -6.42 10.03
CA TYR A 63 -1.00 -5.20 9.97
C TYR A 63 -2.21 -5.25 10.91
N ALA A 64 -3.01 -6.32 10.87
CA ALA A 64 -4.25 -6.41 11.65
C ALA A 64 -3.96 -6.40 13.15
N GLN A 65 -2.90 -7.10 13.58
CA GLN A 65 -2.43 -7.05 14.97
C GLN A 65 -2.00 -5.64 15.37
N ALA A 66 -1.15 -5.00 14.56
CA ALA A 66 -0.69 -3.64 14.83
C ALA A 66 -1.84 -2.62 14.86
N ALA A 67 -2.74 -2.67 13.88
CA ALA A 67 -3.89 -1.77 13.75
C ALA A 67 -4.93 -1.91 14.87
N SER A 68 -4.95 -3.05 15.58
CA SER A 68 -5.84 -3.27 16.73
C SER A 68 -5.39 -2.54 18.01
N ALA A 69 -4.11 -2.14 18.08
CA ALA A 69 -3.58 -1.42 19.22
C ALA A 69 -4.13 0.04 19.27
N PRO A 70 -4.14 0.69 20.44
CA PRO A 70 -4.46 2.11 20.53
C PRO A 70 -3.44 2.97 19.76
N HIS A 71 -3.92 3.87 18.89
CA HIS A 71 -3.07 4.80 18.15
C HIS A 71 -3.35 6.25 18.55
N LEU A 72 -2.28 7.04 18.70
CA LEU A 72 -2.34 8.48 18.91
C LEU A 72 -2.87 9.16 17.64
N GLY A 73 -4.13 9.61 17.65
CA GLY A 73 -4.81 10.24 16.49
C GLY A 73 -6.14 9.62 16.08
N GLY A 74 -6.53 8.49 16.70
CA GLY A 74 -7.79 7.79 16.42
C GLY A 74 -7.84 7.19 15.01
N HIS A 75 -9.03 6.74 14.56
CA HIS A 75 -9.22 6.05 13.26
C HIS A 75 -8.88 6.89 12.00
N ARG A 76 -8.49 8.16 12.16
CA ARG A 76 -8.23 9.10 11.07
C ARG A 76 -6.78 9.09 10.59
N HIS A 77 -5.86 8.66 11.45
CA HIS A 77 -4.45 8.54 11.12
C HIS A 77 -3.90 7.25 11.72
N LEU A 78 -3.39 6.37 10.86
CA LEU A 78 -2.76 5.12 11.25
C LEU A 78 -1.29 5.19 10.83
N ALA A 79 -0.40 5.06 11.80
CA ALA A 79 1.03 4.93 11.60
C ALA A 79 1.50 3.67 12.32
N ILE A 80 1.95 2.68 11.55
CA ILE A 80 2.52 1.43 12.04
C ILE A 80 3.96 1.41 11.55
N GLU A 81 4.91 1.28 12.47
CA GLU A 81 6.32 1.09 12.17
C GLU A 81 6.80 -0.18 12.86
N GLN A 82 7.00 -1.24 12.09
CA GLN A 82 7.53 -2.52 12.55
C GLN A 82 8.61 -3.02 11.58
N PRO A 83 9.54 -3.89 12.01
CA PRO A 83 10.67 -4.32 11.18
C PRO A 83 10.26 -4.83 9.79
N GLY A 84 9.23 -5.68 9.73
CA GLY A 84 8.76 -6.27 8.47
C GLY A 84 7.72 -5.43 7.70
N LEU A 85 7.14 -4.40 8.31
CA LEU A 85 6.03 -3.65 7.70
C LEU A 85 5.92 -2.24 8.27
N VAL A 86 5.92 -1.25 7.38
CA VAL A 86 5.54 0.11 7.70
C VAL A 86 4.24 0.43 6.98
N VAL A 87 3.27 1.02 7.69
CA VAL A 87 1.99 1.49 7.13
C VAL A 87 1.73 2.90 7.60
N GLN A 88 1.44 3.78 6.66
CA GLN A 88 0.99 5.14 6.94
C GLN A 88 -0.30 5.39 6.17
N SER A 89 -1.38 5.67 6.89
CA SER A 89 -2.68 5.94 6.31
C SER A 89 -3.30 7.17 6.98
N SER A 90 -3.98 7.98 6.18
CA SER A 90 -4.72 9.13 6.67
C SER A 90 -5.93 9.38 5.77
N GLY A 91 -6.88 10.15 6.27
CA GLY A 91 -7.97 10.57 5.42
C GLY A 91 -9.00 11.43 6.11
N ARG A 92 -9.79 12.09 5.26
CA ARG A 92 -11.06 12.72 5.63
C ARG A 92 -12.16 12.06 4.81
N LEU A 93 -13.42 12.35 5.13
CA LEU A 93 -14.58 11.74 4.47
C LEU A 93 -14.40 11.70 2.94
N ARG A 94 -14.30 10.48 2.38
CA ARG A 94 -14.10 10.21 0.94
C ARG A 94 -12.82 10.77 0.31
N SER A 95 -11.80 11.00 1.11
CA SER A 95 -10.43 11.30 0.68
C SER A 95 -9.46 10.52 1.58
N PHE A 96 -9.45 9.21 1.39
CA PHE A 96 -8.52 8.30 2.04
C PHE A 96 -7.28 8.16 1.19
N PHE A 97 -6.13 8.10 1.83
CA PHE A 97 -4.86 7.82 1.18
C PHE A 97 -3.92 7.14 2.16
N GLY A 98 -3.00 6.37 1.61
CA GLY A 98 -2.01 5.71 2.42
C GLY A 98 -1.01 4.94 1.59
N ARG A 99 -0.05 4.40 2.30
CA ARG A 99 1.13 3.74 1.78
C ARG A 99 1.56 2.67 2.77
N ALA A 100 1.98 1.54 2.24
CA ALA A 100 2.57 0.47 3.02
C ALA A 100 3.79 -0.06 2.28
N TRP A 101 4.84 -0.42 2.99
CA TRP A 101 6.01 -1.06 2.40
C TRP A 101 6.68 -2.00 3.40
N ALA A 102 7.35 -3.02 2.86
CA ALA A 102 8.20 -3.92 3.62
C ALA A 102 9.65 -3.42 3.54
N PRO A 103 10.25 -2.92 4.64
CA PRO A 103 11.62 -2.41 4.65
C PRO A 103 12.64 -3.41 4.09
N ASP A 104 12.47 -4.69 4.42
CA ASP A 104 13.37 -5.78 4.02
C ASP A 104 13.31 -6.14 2.53
N LEU A 105 12.28 -5.67 1.81
CA LEU A 105 12.08 -5.95 0.38
C LEU A 105 12.41 -4.75 -0.52
N LEU A 106 12.85 -3.63 0.05
CA LEU A 106 13.20 -2.45 -0.74
C LEU A 106 14.37 -2.76 -1.69
N PRO A 107 14.26 -2.46 -3.00
CA PRO A 107 15.37 -2.58 -3.93
C PRO A 107 16.58 -1.74 -3.48
N GLN A 108 17.78 -2.19 -3.83
CA GLN A 108 19.00 -1.43 -3.57
C GLN A 108 18.90 -0.05 -4.25
N ASN A 109 19.12 1.02 -3.49
CA ASN A 109 18.93 2.44 -3.88
C ASN A 109 17.48 2.92 -4.03
N PHE A 110 16.48 2.18 -3.57
CA PHE A 110 15.09 2.66 -3.55
C PHE A 110 14.90 3.71 -2.45
N SER A 111 14.51 4.92 -2.84
CA SER A 111 14.08 5.93 -1.88
C SER A 111 12.60 5.77 -1.59
N VAL A 112 12.26 5.62 -0.31
CA VAL A 112 10.89 5.59 0.21
C VAL A 112 10.10 6.87 -0.16
N SER A 113 10.77 7.97 -0.53
CA SER A 113 10.09 9.16 -1.07
C SER A 113 9.51 8.98 -2.49
N ALA A 114 9.88 7.91 -3.21
CA ALA A 114 9.39 7.62 -4.56
C ALA A 114 7.97 7.03 -4.58
N ILE A 115 7.47 6.56 -3.43
CA ILE A 115 6.07 6.16 -3.26
C ILE A 115 5.28 7.31 -2.61
N ASN A 116 4.34 7.91 -3.35
CA ASN A 116 3.47 9.01 -2.91
C ASN A 116 2.02 8.75 -3.34
#